data_AF-A0A5D0HJQ0-F1
#
_entry.id   AF-A0A5D0HJQ0-F1
#
_cell.length_a   1.000
_cell.length_b   1.000
_cell.length_c   1.000
_cell.angle_alpha   90.00
_cell.angle_beta   90.00
_cell.angle_gamma   90.00
#
_symmetry.space_group_name_H-M   'P 1'
#
loop_
_entity.id
_entity.type
_entity.pdbx_description
1 polymer ?
#
loop_
_entity_poly.entity_id
_entity_poly.type
_entity_poly.pdbx_seq_one_letter_code
_entity_poly.pdbx_strand_id
1 'polypeptide(L)'
;MKKFYFYVIVSIVFIIHLNSCGREVCRECIKCISFDDQDKIINEVRECNPDTTYLNGFKTGFIDGANEQGWNATCVNLGVICECEK
;
A
#
# COMPACT_ATOMS: atom_id res chain seq x y z
N MET A 1 -40.35 -0.18 35.15
CA MET A 1 -39.29 -0.85 34.37
C MET A 1 -38.83 0.10 33.27
N LYS A 2 -37.58 0.61 33.35
CA LYS A 2 -37.07 1.69 32.48
C LYS A 2 -36.57 1.11 31.15
N LYS A 3 -37.12 1.60 30.02
CA LYS A 3 -36.62 1.31 28.67
C LYS A 3 -35.39 2.18 28.44
N PHE A 4 -34.22 1.57 28.23
CA PHE A 4 -32.99 2.27 27.90
C PHE A 4 -32.74 2.20 26.39
N TYR A 5 -32.58 3.38 25.80
CA TYR A 5 -32.40 3.59 24.37
C TYR A 5 -30.95 3.28 23.97
N PHE A 6 -30.73 2.11 23.37
CA PHE A 6 -29.40 1.67 22.89
C PHE A 6 -29.11 2.05 21.43
N TYR A 7 -30.09 2.59 20.71
CA TYR A 7 -29.98 2.82 19.26
C TYR A 7 -29.18 4.08 18.86
N VAL A 8 -29.13 5.10 19.72
CA VAL A 8 -28.54 6.40 19.35
C VAL A 8 -27.01 6.37 19.32
N ILE A 9 -26.37 5.57 20.19
CA ILE A 9 -24.91 5.52 20.31
C ILE A 9 -24.28 4.79 19.12
N VAL A 10 -24.89 3.68 18.67
CA VAL A 10 -24.36 2.86 17.56
C VAL A 10 -24.38 3.65 16.25
N SER A 11 -25.45 4.40 15.98
CA SER A 11 -25.55 5.23 14.77
C SER A 11 -24.57 6.41 14.77
N ILE A 12 -24.31 7.03 15.93
CA ILE A 12 -23.34 8.15 16.03
C ILE A 12 -21.90 7.67 15.78
N VAL A 13 -21.50 6.52 16.36
CA VAL A 13 -20.15 5.97 16.15
C VAL A 13 -19.90 5.66 14.67
N PHE A 14 -20.90 5.13 13.97
CA PHE A 14 -20.81 4.83 12.53
C PHE A 14 -20.67 6.11 11.69
N ILE A 15 -21.43 7.17 12.02
CA ILE A 15 -21.37 8.46 11.30
C ILE A 15 -20.01 9.15 11.52
N ILE A 16 -19.43 9.08 12.73
CA ILE A 16 -18.13 9.69 13.02
C ILE A 16 -17.00 9.01 12.23
N HIS A 17 -17.04 7.68 12.07
CA HIS A 17 -16.04 6.95 11.28
C HIS A 17 -16.17 7.31 9.79
N LEU A 18 -17.39 7.40 9.26
CA LEU A 18 -17.62 7.80 7.86
C LEU A 18 -17.20 9.25 7.58
N ASN A 19 -17.34 10.17 8.55
CA ASN A 19 -16.93 11.57 8.41
C ASN A 19 -15.45 11.85 8.71
N SER A 20 -14.67 10.87 9.16
CA SER A 20 -13.24 11.07 9.46
C SER A 20 -12.31 10.94 8.24
N CYS A 21 -12.84 10.47 7.12
CA CYS A 21 -12.09 10.34 5.88
C CYS A 21 -12.45 11.55 4.99
N GLY A 22 -11.56 12.55 4.93
CA GLY A 22 -11.77 13.73 4.09
C GLY A 22 -11.78 13.37 2.60
N ARG A 23 -10.98 12.36 2.22
CA ARG A 23 -10.94 11.75 0.89
C ARG A 23 -10.33 10.35 0.97
N GLU A 24 -10.97 9.37 0.33
CA GLU A 24 -10.35 8.07 0.07
C GLU A 24 -9.47 8.18 -1.18
N VAL A 25 -8.19 7.79 -1.06
CA VAL A 25 -7.25 7.78 -2.18
C VAL A 25 -6.75 6.36 -2.38
N CYS A 26 -7.04 5.81 -3.56
CA CYS A 26 -6.62 4.48 -3.96
C CYS A 26 -5.43 4.57 -4.91
N ARG A 27 -4.40 3.76 -4.68
CA ARG A 27 -3.19 3.67 -5.51
C ARG A 27 -2.86 2.21 -5.76
N GLU A 28 -2.35 1.91 -6.95
CA GLU A 28 -1.75 0.59 -7.18
C GLU A 28 -0.37 0.56 -6.53
N CYS A 29 -0.02 -0.56 -5.92
CA CYS A 29 1.21 -0.70 -5.17
C CYS A 29 2.03 -1.88 -5.65
N ILE A 30 3.34 -1.69 -5.72
CA ILE A 30 4.30 -2.75 -5.99
C ILE A 30 5.32 -2.81 -4.86
N LYS A 31 5.80 -4.02 -4.59
CA LYS A 31 6.90 -4.25 -3.66
C LYS A 31 8.03 -4.94 -4.41
N CYS A 32 9.22 -4.35 -4.33
CA CYS A 32 10.43 -4.89 -4.93
C CYS A 32 11.45 -5.23 -3.84
N ILE A 33 12.14 -6.35 -4.04
CA ILE A 33 13.14 -6.88 -3.11
C ILE A 33 14.37 -7.31 -3.91
N SER A 34 15.56 -6.92 -3.46
CA SER A 34 16.83 -7.43 -3.99
C SER A 34 17.56 -8.31 -2.96
N PHE A 35 18.27 -9.31 -3.47
CA PHE A 35 18.94 -10.35 -2.70
C PHE A 35 20.41 -10.46 -3.09
N ASP A 36 21.26 -10.81 -2.13
CA ASP A 36 22.65 -11.22 -2.41
C ASP A 36 22.71 -12.66 -2.96
N ASP A 37 23.92 -13.15 -3.19
CA ASP A 37 24.22 -14.50 -3.67
C ASP A 37 23.86 -15.61 -2.65
N GLN A 38 23.51 -15.24 -1.42
CA GLN A 38 23.06 -16.15 -0.36
C GLN A 38 21.55 -16.03 -0.09
N ASP A 39 20.79 -15.42 -1.02
CA ASP A 39 19.36 -15.14 -0.90
C ASP A 39 18.97 -14.26 0.30
N LYS A 40 19.92 -13.47 0.84
CA LYS A 40 19.62 -12.53 1.92
C LYS A 40 19.13 -11.21 1.33
N ILE A 41 18.06 -10.69 1.91
CA ILE A 41 17.49 -9.38 1.52
C ILE A 41 18.51 -8.27 1.78
N ILE A 42 18.85 -7.52 0.73
CA ILE A 42 19.73 -6.34 0.80
C ILE A 42 18.90 -5.06 0.78
N ASN A 43 17.87 -5.02 -0.08
CA ASN A 43 17.01 -3.87 -0.24
C ASN A 43 15.55 -4.29 -0.40
N GLU A 44 14.66 -3.54 0.22
CA GLU A 44 13.22 -3.68 0.11
C GLU A 44 12.61 -2.30 -0.05
N VAL A 45 11.83 -2.12 -1.11
CA VAL A 45 11.09 -0.88 -1.36
C VAL A 45 9.68 -1.18 -1.81
N ARG A 46 8.76 -0.31 -1.36
CA ARG A 46 7.35 -0.32 -1.75
C ARG A 46 7.03 1.03 -2.36
N GLU A 47 6.39 1.00 -3.52
CA GLU A 47 5.92 2.19 -4.22
C GLU A 47 4.42 2.07 -4.49
N CYS A 48 3.68 3.16 -4.32
CA CYS A 48 2.24 3.23 -4.47
C CYS A 48 1.87 4.48 -5.26
N ASN A 49 1.44 4.29 -6.51
CA ASN A 49 1.18 5.39 -7.42
C ASN A 49 -0.13 5.17 -8.18
N PRO A 50 -0.93 6.22 -8.45
CA PRO A 50 -2.09 6.08 -9.33
C PRO A 50 -1.71 5.84 -10.81
N ASP A 51 -0.47 6.12 -11.23
CA ASP A 51 0.00 5.90 -12.60
C ASP A 51 0.71 4.55 -12.77
N THR A 52 0.06 3.64 -13.49
CA THR A 52 0.61 2.32 -13.85
C THR A 52 1.89 2.39 -14.69
N THR A 53 2.06 3.43 -15.52
CA THR A 53 3.26 3.61 -16.35
C THR A 53 4.47 3.89 -15.48
N TYR A 54 4.29 4.77 -14.49
CA TYR A 54 5.30 5.06 -13.47
C TYR A 54 5.70 3.80 -12.71
N LEU A 55 4.72 3.00 -12.24
CA LEU A 55 5.00 1.76 -11.50
C LEU A 55 5.76 0.72 -12.35
N ASN A 56 5.42 0.60 -13.63
CA ASN A 56 6.16 -0.26 -14.55
C ASN A 56 7.61 0.22 -14.74
N GLY A 57 7.81 1.54 -14.88
CA GLY A 57 9.14 2.14 -14.94
C GLY A 57 9.95 1.91 -13.67
N PHE A 58 9.33 2.09 -12.49
CA PHE A 58 9.95 1.79 -11.20
C PHE A 58 10.38 0.33 -11.12
N LYS A 59 9.49 -0.61 -11.49
CA LYS A 59 9.79 -2.05 -11.47
C LYS A 59 11.00 -2.38 -12.32
N THR A 60 11.02 -1.90 -13.57
CA THR A 60 12.12 -2.17 -14.50
C THR A 60 13.42 -1.55 -13.97
N GLY A 61 13.40 -0.28 -13.57
CA GLY A 61 14.59 0.41 -13.06
C GLY A 61 15.15 -0.23 -11.78
N PHE A 62 14.29 -0.74 -10.89
CA PHE A 62 14.74 -1.47 -9.70
C PHE A 62 15.45 -2.77 -10.07
N ILE A 63 14.87 -3.56 -10.98
CA ILE A 63 15.46 -4.84 -11.42
C ILE A 63 16.77 -4.60 -12.15
N ASP A 64 16.82 -3.63 -13.07
CA ASP A 64 18.02 -3.31 -13.84
C ASP A 64 19.15 -2.83 -12.90
N GLY A 65 18.85 -1.94 -11.96
CA GLY A 65 19.83 -1.46 -10.99
C GLY A 65 20.33 -2.54 -10.02
N ALA A 66 19.51 -3.54 -9.71
CA ALA A 66 19.95 -4.70 -8.94
C ALA A 66 20.88 -5.60 -9.77
N ASN A 67 20.53 -5.88 -11.03
CA ASN A 67 21.35 -6.68 -11.94
C ASN A 67 22.72 -6.04 -12.20
N GLU A 68 22.79 -4.71 -12.35
CA GLU A 68 24.05 -3.96 -12.51
C GLU A 68 24.97 -4.10 -11.29
N GLN A 69 24.40 -4.30 -10.10
CA GLN A 69 25.14 -4.52 -8.86
C GLN A 69 25.45 -6.01 -8.59
N GLY A 70 25.07 -6.90 -9.50
CA GLY A 70 25.25 -8.35 -9.36
C GLY A 70 24.28 -9.00 -8.37
N TRP A 71 23.14 -8.37 -8.10
CA TRP A 71 22.10 -8.88 -7.21
C TRP A 71 20.94 -9.48 -7.99
N ASN A 72 20.23 -10.40 -7.35
CA ASN A 72 18.94 -10.86 -7.87
C ASN A 72 17.84 -9.92 -7.35
N ALA A 73 16.79 -9.68 -8.15
CA ALA A 73 15.66 -8.86 -7.73
C ALA A 73 14.33 -9.43 -8.21
N THR A 74 13.30 -9.24 -7.38
CA THR A 74 11.92 -9.58 -7.74
C THR A 74 10.98 -8.44 -7.34
N CYS A 75 9.90 -8.28 -8.10
CA CYS A 75 8.85 -7.33 -7.79
C CYS A 75 7.49 -8.02 -7.87
N VAL A 76 6.69 -7.86 -6.83
CA VAL A 76 5.32 -8.38 -6.73
C VAL A 76 4.32 -7.23 -6.71
N ASN A 77 3.23 -7.41 -7.44
CA ASN A 77 2.11 -6.48 -7.40
C ASN A 77 1.29 -6.77 -6.12
N LEU A 78 1.08 -5.74 -5.31
CA LEU A 78 0.27 -5.81 -4.09
C LEU A 78 -1.21 -5.45 -4.35
N GLY A 79 -1.53 -5.01 -5.56
CA GLY A 79 -2.86 -4.58 -5.96
C GLY A 79 -3.14 -3.13 -5.57
N VAL A 80 -4.43 -2.78 -5.61
CA VAL A 80 -4.91 -1.45 -5.23
C VAL A 80 -5.07 -1.37 -3.71
N ILE A 81 -4.41 -0.39 -3.11
CA ILE A 81 -4.51 -0.07 -1.68
C ILE A 81 -5.17 1.30 -1.57
N CYS A 82 -6.25 1.37 -0.79
CA CYS A 82 -7.00 2.59 -0.52
C CYS A 82 -6.72 3.04 0.91
N GLU A 83 -6.28 4.29 1.05
CA GLU A 83 -5.97 4.89 2.35
C GLU A 83 -6.79 6.18 2.52
N CYS A 84 -7.16 6.46 3.78
CA CYS A 84 -7.82 7.69 4.14
C CYS A 84 -6.78 8.80 4.34
N GLU A 85 -6.76 9.77 3.44
CA GLU A 85 -5.99 11.00 3.65
C GLU A 85 -6.88 12.03 4.40
N LYS A 86 -6.25 12.75 5.34
CA LYS A 86 -6.90 13.83 6.11
C LYS A 86 -6.78 15.16 5.39
#